data_AF-A0A0K8Q179-F1
#
_entry.id   AF-A0A0K8Q179-F1
#
_cell.length_a   1.000
_cell.length_b   1.000
_cell.length_c   1.000
_cell.angle_alpha   90.00
_cell.angle_beta   90.00
_cell.angle_gamma   90.00
#
_symmetry.space_group_name_H-M   'P 1'
#
loop_
_entity.id
_entity.type
_entity.pdbx_description
1 polymer ?
#
loop_
_entity_poly.entity_id
_entity_poly.type
_entity_poly.pdbx_seq_one_letter_code
_entity_poly.pdbx_strand_id
1 'polypeptide(L)'
;MTSSAAGTPQTISGSVDTIDVDALRQSVHKSFDATIGDLKNLVAIPGIAWPSFDPSQLDRSADAVAALVRASGIEDVHILRCDKEDGTPGGPAVVARRAATEGKPTILLYAHHDVQPPGDPALWETEPFTAVERDGRLYGRGAADDKAGIMAHLAAYAAVSEALNEEFGLGVTFFFEGEEEAGSPTFRRFLETHRELLRADVIVVADSSNWKVGVPALTTSLRGLVDGTIEVQVLEHAVHSGMFGGAVLDAPTLYPASSPPCTTPTAASP
;
A
#
# COMPACT_ATOMS: atom_id res chain seq x y z
N MET A 1 -6.23 -9.44 26.59
CA MET A 1 -4.81 -9.24 26.96
C MET A 1 -4.59 -7.75 27.03
N THR A 2 -4.19 -7.24 28.20
CA THR A 2 -4.04 -5.81 28.48
C THR A 2 -2.88 -5.24 27.67
N SER A 3 -3.18 -4.27 26.81
CA SER A 3 -2.22 -3.47 26.06
C SER A 3 -1.27 -2.78 27.03
N SER A 4 0.00 -3.24 27.08
CA SER A 4 1.09 -2.44 27.64
C SER A 4 1.19 -1.18 26.78
N ALA A 5 0.98 -0.01 27.38
CA ALA A 5 1.20 1.26 26.71
C ALA A 5 2.63 1.27 26.14
N ALA A 6 2.74 1.26 24.81
CA ALA A 6 4.00 1.56 24.16
C ALA A 6 4.41 2.97 24.62
N GLY A 7 5.55 3.08 25.31
CA GLY A 7 6.05 4.36 25.79
C GLY A 7 6.20 5.31 24.61
N THR A 8 5.78 6.57 24.77
CA THR A 8 6.06 7.63 23.81
C THR A 8 7.57 7.66 23.53
N PRO A 9 8.01 7.56 22.27
CA PRO A 9 9.43 7.69 21.93
C PRO A 9 9.95 9.00 22.51
N GLN A 10 10.93 8.92 23.40
CA GLN A 10 11.60 10.10 23.91
C GLN A 10 12.43 10.71 22.78
N THR A 11 12.20 11.98 22.49
CA THR A 11 13.07 12.74 21.58
C THR A 11 14.48 12.71 22.15
N ILE A 12 15.37 11.96 21.49
CA ILE A 12 16.79 11.98 21.84
C ILE A 12 17.28 13.39 21.54
N SER A 13 17.52 14.16 22.59
CA SER A 13 18.17 15.48 22.54
C SER A 13 19.67 15.30 22.21
N GLY A 14 19.97 14.74 21.04
CA GLY A 14 21.23 15.00 20.35
C GLY A 14 21.00 16.21 19.45
N SER A 15 21.95 17.13 19.38
CA SER A 15 21.87 18.16 18.34
C SER A 15 21.80 17.45 16.99
N VAL A 16 20.77 17.76 16.20
CA VAL A 16 20.77 17.47 14.76
C VAL A 16 21.72 18.47 14.12
N ASP A 17 22.97 18.48 14.56
CA ASP A 17 24.02 19.22 13.90
C ASP A 17 24.36 18.43 12.62
N THR A 18 24.12 19.08 11.48
CA THR A 18 24.59 18.77 10.12
C THR A 18 23.90 17.67 9.30
N ILE A 19 22.57 17.64 9.21
CA ILE A 19 21.93 17.14 7.97
C ILE A 19 21.72 18.34 7.04
N ASP A 20 22.44 18.37 5.92
CA ASP A 20 22.25 19.37 4.87
C ASP A 20 20.95 19.06 4.11
N VAL A 21 19.86 19.69 4.55
CA VAL A 21 18.53 19.54 3.95
C VAL A 21 18.50 20.03 2.50
N ASP A 22 19.33 21.02 2.15
CA ASP A 22 19.38 21.52 0.78
C ASP A 22 20.09 20.52 -0.14
N ALA A 23 21.14 19.85 0.33
CA ALA A 23 21.76 18.73 -0.38
C ALA A 23 20.77 17.57 -0.59
N LEU A 24 19.99 17.20 0.43
CA LEU A 24 18.93 16.18 0.30
C LEU A 24 17.89 16.58 -0.75
N ARG A 25 17.42 17.84 -0.71
CA ARG A 25 16.44 18.34 -1.69
C ARG A 25 17.01 18.32 -3.11
N GLN A 26 18.28 18.68 -3.28
CA GLN A 26 18.96 18.63 -4.58
C GLN A 26 19.10 17.20 -5.10
N SER A 27 19.45 16.24 -4.24
CA SER A 27 19.51 14.82 -4.62
C SER A 27 18.15 14.31 -5.10
N VAL A 28 17.07 14.58 -4.36
CA VAL A 28 15.70 14.23 -4.76
C VAL A 28 15.30 14.89 -6.09
N HIS A 29 15.58 16.18 -6.28
CA HIS A 29 15.26 16.87 -7.54
C HIS A 29 16.06 16.31 -8.72
N LYS A 30 17.33 15.93 -8.51
CA LYS A 30 18.19 15.34 -9.54
C LYS A 30 17.70 13.97 -9.98
N SER A 31 17.13 13.16 -9.07
CA SER A 31 16.62 11.82 -9.37
C SER A 31 15.14 11.79 -9.77
N PHE A 32 14.41 12.90 -9.63
CA PHE A 32 12.95 12.96 -9.76
C PHE A 32 12.43 12.34 -11.06
N ASP A 33 12.98 12.71 -12.22
CA ASP A 33 12.52 12.18 -13.52
C ASP A 33 12.72 10.67 -13.65
N ALA A 34 13.82 10.15 -13.09
CA ALA A 34 14.08 8.70 -13.07
C ALA A 34 13.11 8.00 -12.12
N THR A 35 12.86 8.55 -10.94
CA THR A 35 11.86 8.05 -9.98
C THR A 35 10.46 8.01 -10.58
N ILE A 36 10.06 9.05 -11.32
CA ILE A 36 8.79 9.07 -12.05
C ILE A 36 8.79 8.03 -13.17
N GLY A 37 9.89 7.85 -13.89
CA GLY A 37 10.05 6.79 -14.88
C GLY A 37 9.83 5.38 -14.31
N ASP A 38 10.44 5.10 -13.16
CA ASP A 38 10.26 3.83 -12.46
C ASP A 38 8.83 3.65 -11.94
N LEU A 39 8.21 4.72 -11.43
CA LEU A 39 6.80 4.71 -11.05
C LEU A 39 5.90 4.36 -12.23
N LYS A 40 6.13 4.94 -13.40
CA LYS A 40 5.38 4.60 -14.63
C LYS A 40 5.56 3.13 -15.01
N ASN A 41 6.77 2.60 -14.89
CA ASN A 41 7.07 1.19 -15.14
C ASN A 41 6.32 0.27 -14.15
N LEU A 42 6.28 0.64 -12.87
CA LEU A 42 5.49 -0.09 -11.88
C LEU A 42 3.98 -0.02 -12.20
N VAL A 43 3.45 1.16 -12.53
CA VAL A 43 2.03 1.34 -12.91
C VAL A 43 1.65 0.44 -14.09
N ALA A 44 2.56 0.20 -15.03
CA ALA A 44 2.31 -0.69 -16.16
C ALA A 44 2.11 -2.17 -15.80
N ILE A 45 2.38 -2.56 -14.55
CA ILE A 45 2.18 -3.93 -14.06
C ILE A 45 0.83 -4.01 -13.30
N PRO A 46 -0.18 -4.72 -13.83
CA PRO A 46 -1.49 -4.85 -13.19
C PRO A 46 -1.48 -5.89 -12.05
N GLY A 47 -0.67 -5.65 -11.01
CA GLY A 47 -0.57 -6.51 -9.83
C GLY A 47 -1.82 -6.43 -8.95
N ILE A 48 -2.86 -7.19 -9.29
CA ILE A 48 -4.14 -7.19 -8.57
C ILE A 48 -4.22 -8.48 -7.75
N ALA A 49 -4.46 -8.38 -6.45
CA ALA A 49 -4.42 -9.55 -5.56
C ALA A 49 -5.71 -10.40 -5.56
N TRP A 50 -6.71 -10.05 -6.36
CA TRP A 50 -8.02 -10.71 -6.30
C TRP A 50 -7.99 -12.02 -7.09
N PRO A 51 -8.66 -13.08 -6.60
CA PRO A 51 -8.67 -14.38 -7.28
C PRO A 51 -9.20 -14.37 -8.72
N SER A 52 -10.00 -13.36 -9.10
CA SER A 52 -10.55 -13.21 -10.44
C SER A 52 -9.55 -12.66 -11.48
N PHE A 53 -8.34 -12.28 -11.06
CA PHE A 53 -7.30 -11.71 -11.91
C PHE A 53 -6.10 -12.66 -12.03
N ASP A 54 -5.27 -12.44 -13.06
CA ASP A 54 -4.07 -13.23 -13.31
C ASP A 54 -3.04 -13.02 -12.17
N PRO A 55 -2.79 -14.03 -11.32
CA PRO A 55 -1.89 -13.88 -10.17
C PRO A 55 -0.43 -13.66 -10.60
N SER A 56 -0.06 -14.03 -11.83
CA SER A 56 1.31 -13.82 -12.32
C SER A 56 1.66 -12.33 -12.45
N GLN A 57 0.67 -11.44 -12.56
CA GLN A 57 0.90 -9.99 -12.58
C GLN A 57 1.31 -9.46 -11.22
N LEU A 58 0.75 -10.03 -10.15
CA LEU A 58 1.13 -9.69 -8.78
C LEU A 58 2.54 -10.19 -8.48
N ASP A 59 2.90 -11.39 -8.95
CA ASP A 59 4.26 -11.92 -8.85
C ASP A 59 5.26 -11.04 -9.61
N ARG A 60 4.91 -10.62 -10.84
CA ARG A 60 5.71 -9.67 -11.63
C ARG A 60 5.87 -8.32 -10.92
N SER A 61 4.85 -7.86 -10.20
CA SER A 61 4.91 -6.62 -9.41
C SER A 61 5.94 -6.76 -8.28
N ALA A 62 5.88 -7.86 -7.52
CA ALA A 62 6.87 -8.16 -6.48
C ALA A 62 8.29 -8.30 -7.04
N ASP A 63 8.47 -8.96 -8.19
CA ASP A 63 9.77 -9.07 -8.86
C ASP A 63 10.33 -7.70 -9.28
N ALA A 64 9.49 -6.84 -9.85
CA ALA A 64 9.88 -5.49 -10.25
C ALA A 64 10.26 -4.62 -9.05
N VAL A 65 9.48 -4.69 -7.98
CA VAL A 65 9.78 -3.98 -6.72
C VAL A 65 11.08 -4.50 -6.10
N ALA A 66 11.28 -5.82 -6.05
CA ALA A 66 12.52 -6.41 -5.56
C ALA A 66 13.73 -6.00 -6.41
N ALA A 67 13.57 -5.87 -7.74
CA ALA A 67 14.61 -5.37 -8.62
C ALA A 67 14.96 -3.90 -8.34
N LEU A 68 13.97 -3.04 -8.09
CA LEU A 68 14.19 -1.65 -7.70
C LEU A 68 14.94 -1.52 -6.37
N VAL A 69 14.57 -2.32 -5.37
CA VAL A 69 15.28 -2.34 -4.07
C VAL A 69 16.72 -2.83 -4.23
N ARG A 70 16.97 -3.84 -5.08
CA ARG A 70 18.35 -4.26 -5.39
C ARG A 70 19.14 -3.17 -6.11
N ALA A 71 18.49 -2.46 -7.04
CA ALA A 71 19.12 -1.36 -7.76
C ALA A 71 19.50 -0.18 -6.85
N SER A 72 18.85 -0.03 -5.68
CA SER A 72 19.27 0.94 -4.67
C SER A 72 20.47 0.49 -3.83
N GLY A 73 21.07 -0.66 -4.12
CA GLY A 73 22.29 -1.16 -3.45
C GLY A 73 22.03 -2.07 -2.26
N ILE A 74 20.79 -2.55 -2.06
CA ILE A 74 20.47 -3.51 -1.00
C ILE A 74 20.51 -4.94 -1.56
N GLU A 75 21.39 -5.77 -0.99
CA GLU A 75 21.58 -7.15 -1.46
C GLU A 75 20.62 -8.14 -0.79
N ASP A 76 20.32 -7.93 0.49
CA ASP A 76 19.42 -8.78 1.28
C ASP A 76 17.96 -8.46 0.93
N VAL A 77 17.46 -9.09 -0.14
CA VAL A 77 16.11 -8.88 -0.69
C VAL A 77 15.42 -10.23 -0.91
N HIS A 78 14.29 -10.40 -0.24
CA HIS A 78 13.48 -11.61 -0.27
C HIS A 78 12.07 -11.32 -0.75
N ILE A 79 11.50 -12.24 -1.54
CA ILE A 79 10.08 -12.29 -1.84
C ILE A 79 9.50 -13.45 -1.03
N LEU A 80 8.68 -13.13 -0.05
CA LEU A 80 8.15 -14.07 0.95
C LEU A 80 6.63 -14.18 0.81
N ARG A 81 6.07 -15.31 1.22
CA ARG A 81 4.62 -15.55 1.28
C ARG A 81 4.28 -16.29 2.57
N CYS A 82 3.06 -16.06 3.06
CA CYS A 82 2.41 -16.92 4.04
C CYS A 82 1.15 -17.51 3.40
N ASP A 83 0.75 -18.70 3.85
CA ASP A 83 -0.50 -19.30 3.40
C ASP A 83 -1.70 -18.66 4.11
N LYS A 84 -2.81 -18.53 3.38
CA LYS A 84 -4.13 -18.18 3.89
C LYS A 84 -4.69 -19.30 4.76
N GLU A 85 -5.79 -19.04 5.46
CA GLU A 85 -6.43 -20.02 6.34
C GLU A 85 -6.91 -21.28 5.60
N ASP A 86 -7.28 -21.14 4.33
CA ASP A 86 -7.71 -22.24 3.45
C ASP A 86 -6.53 -23.06 2.85
N GLY A 87 -5.29 -22.71 3.20
CA GLY A 87 -4.09 -23.38 2.71
C GLY A 87 -3.62 -22.93 1.32
N THR A 88 -4.27 -21.95 0.70
CA THR A 88 -3.79 -21.33 -0.54
C THR A 88 -2.72 -20.27 -0.25
N PRO A 89 -1.76 -20.02 -1.16
CA PRO A 89 -0.73 -19.00 -0.94
C PRO A 89 -1.34 -17.58 -0.88
N GLY A 90 -0.85 -16.77 0.06
CA GLY A 90 -1.10 -15.33 0.14
C GLY A 90 -0.33 -14.53 -0.93
N GLY A 91 -0.50 -13.20 -0.90
CA GLY A 91 0.23 -12.29 -1.78
C GLY A 91 1.75 -12.31 -1.52
N PRO A 92 2.61 -12.16 -2.55
CA PRO A 92 4.04 -11.98 -2.34
C PRO A 92 4.32 -10.65 -1.66
N ALA A 93 5.11 -10.69 -0.58
CA ALA A 93 5.66 -9.50 0.05
C ALA A 93 7.16 -9.41 -0.24
N VAL A 94 7.63 -8.21 -0.59
CA VAL A 94 9.06 -7.90 -0.72
C VAL A 94 9.57 -7.43 0.64
N VAL A 95 10.50 -8.18 1.23
CA VAL A 95 11.20 -7.79 2.45
C VAL A 95 12.67 -7.64 2.14
N ALA A 96 13.22 -6.47 2.44
CA ALA A 96 14.64 -6.19 2.21
C ALA A 96 15.27 -5.50 3.41
N ARG A 97 16.54 -5.77 3.66
CA ARG A 97 17.23 -5.25 4.84
C ARG A 97 18.61 -4.69 4.56
N ARG A 98 18.88 -3.59 5.24
CA ARG A 98 20.21 -3.10 5.57
C ARG A 98 20.36 -3.17 7.08
N ALA A 99 21.38 -3.87 7.57
CA ALA A 99 21.64 -3.95 9.00
C ALA A 99 22.07 -2.58 9.56
N ALA A 100 21.65 -2.30 10.80
CA ALA A 100 22.15 -1.17 11.56
C ALA A 100 23.59 -1.42 12.00
N THR A 101 24.39 -0.36 12.08
CA THR A 101 25.63 -0.37 12.86
C THR A 101 25.28 -0.56 14.34
N GLU A 102 26.19 -1.19 15.11
CA GLU A 102 25.99 -1.46 16.53
C GLU A 102 25.49 -0.20 17.28
N GLY A 103 24.39 -0.35 18.02
CA GLY A 103 23.77 0.72 18.81
C GLY A 103 22.94 1.75 18.02
N LYS A 104 22.79 1.62 16.70
CA LYS A 104 21.91 2.48 15.88
C LYS A 104 20.51 1.86 15.72
N PRO A 105 19.46 2.68 15.61
CA PRO A 105 18.10 2.18 15.43
C PRO A 105 17.88 1.63 14.01
N THR A 106 16.82 0.82 13.87
CA THR A 106 16.29 0.31 12.61
C THR A 106 14.93 0.96 12.30
N ILE A 107 14.76 1.43 11.06
CA ILE A 107 13.50 1.99 10.56
C ILE A 107 12.88 0.98 9.60
N LEU A 108 11.59 0.69 9.76
CA LEU A 108 10.80 -0.06 8.78
C LEU A 108 10.00 0.90 7.90
N LEU A 109 10.14 0.74 6.60
CA LEU A 109 9.46 1.50 5.56
C LEU A 109 8.42 0.59 4.91
N TYR A 110 7.14 0.90 5.14
CA TYR A 110 6.01 0.12 4.64
C TYR A 110 5.26 0.86 3.52
N ALA A 111 4.86 0.08 2.52
CA ALA A 111 3.98 0.44 1.39
C ALA A 111 3.37 -0.88 0.85
N HIS A 112 2.51 -0.82 -0.16
CA HIS A 112 2.05 -2.02 -0.87
C HIS A 112 2.18 -1.88 -2.38
N HIS A 113 2.34 -3.02 -3.07
CA HIS A 113 2.57 -3.07 -4.52
C HIS A 113 1.37 -3.63 -5.30
N ASP A 114 0.40 -4.25 -4.61
CA ASP A 114 -0.88 -4.59 -5.20
C ASP A 114 -1.76 -3.36 -5.37
N VAL A 115 -2.74 -3.47 -6.27
CA VAL A 115 -3.62 -2.34 -6.63
C VAL A 115 -5.06 -2.82 -6.80
N GLN A 116 -6.02 -1.93 -6.55
CA GLN A 116 -7.42 -2.19 -6.92
C GLN A 116 -7.58 -2.55 -8.41
N PRO A 117 -8.60 -3.37 -8.76
CA PRO A 117 -9.09 -3.48 -10.12
C PRO A 117 -9.37 -2.10 -10.77
N PRO A 118 -9.22 -1.97 -12.10
CA PRO A 118 -9.47 -0.70 -12.77
C PRO A 118 -10.95 -0.31 -12.79
N GLY A 119 -11.88 -1.23 -12.54
CA GLY A 119 -13.31 -0.97 -12.64
C GLY A 119 -13.77 -0.87 -14.10
N ASP A 120 -14.78 -0.03 -14.38
CA ASP A 120 -15.33 0.17 -15.72
C ASP A 120 -14.36 0.98 -16.60
N PRO A 121 -13.83 0.42 -17.70
CA PRO A 121 -12.94 1.12 -18.63
C PRO A 121 -13.54 2.40 -19.22
N ALA A 122 -14.87 2.51 -19.35
CA ALA A 122 -15.52 3.69 -19.92
C ALA A 122 -15.43 4.94 -19.02
N LEU A 123 -15.11 4.77 -17.73
CA LEU A 123 -14.89 5.87 -16.79
C LEU A 123 -13.46 6.42 -16.83
N TRP A 124 -12.57 5.78 -17.58
CA TRP A 124 -11.18 6.20 -17.72
C TRP A 124 -10.99 7.06 -18.96
N GLU A 125 -10.26 8.17 -18.79
CA GLU A 125 -9.82 9.01 -19.92
C GLU A 125 -8.52 8.51 -20.56
N THR A 126 -7.78 7.66 -19.86
CA THR A 126 -6.52 7.04 -20.29
C THR A 126 -6.51 5.57 -19.86
N GLU A 127 -5.82 4.70 -20.60
CA GLU A 127 -5.69 3.29 -20.21
C GLU A 127 -5.20 3.14 -18.76
N PRO A 128 -5.88 2.37 -17.89
CA PRO A 128 -5.60 2.36 -16.45
C PRO A 128 -4.15 2.03 -16.09
N PHE A 129 -3.54 1.09 -16.83
CA PHE A 129 -2.16 0.64 -16.62
C PHE A 129 -1.18 1.28 -17.62
N THR A 130 -1.52 2.45 -18.17
CA THR A 130 -0.57 3.30 -18.91
C THR A 130 -0.48 4.63 -18.18
N ALA A 131 0.64 4.85 -17.51
CA ALA A 131 0.84 6.06 -16.74
C ALA A 131 1.00 7.29 -17.66
N VAL A 132 0.09 8.26 -17.55
CA VAL A 132 0.07 9.47 -18.38
C VAL A 132 0.27 10.70 -17.51
N GLU A 133 1.24 11.53 -17.88
CA GLU A 133 1.38 12.86 -17.27
C GLU A 133 0.50 13.88 -18.00
N ARG A 134 -0.31 14.62 -17.24
CA ARG A 134 -1.14 15.72 -17.75
C ARG A 134 -1.31 16.76 -16.66
N ASP A 135 -1.10 18.03 -17.01
CA ASP A 135 -1.28 19.19 -16.11
C ASP A 135 -0.59 19.04 -14.75
N GLY A 136 0.64 18.51 -14.75
CA GLY A 136 1.45 18.30 -13.54
C GLY A 136 0.98 17.14 -12.65
N ARG A 137 0.12 16.24 -13.15
CA ARG A 137 -0.36 15.05 -12.45
C ARG A 137 0.00 13.80 -13.25
N LEU A 138 0.26 12.70 -12.53
CA LEU A 138 0.43 11.37 -13.11
C LEU A 138 -0.85 10.57 -12.93
N TYR A 139 -1.47 10.17 -14.04
CA TYR A 139 -2.70 9.38 -14.07
C TYR A 139 -2.36 7.91 -14.35
N GLY A 140 -2.94 7.00 -13.56
CA GLY A 140 -2.80 5.56 -13.73
C GLY A 140 -3.22 4.81 -12.46
N ARG A 141 -3.78 3.61 -12.61
CA ARG A 141 -4.09 2.72 -11.49
C ARG A 141 -2.80 2.34 -10.76
N GLY A 142 -2.79 2.50 -9.45
CA GLY A 142 -1.60 2.25 -8.65
C GLY A 142 -0.66 3.44 -8.50
N ALA A 143 -0.85 4.51 -9.29
CA ALA A 143 0.12 5.60 -9.34
C ALA A 143 0.25 6.33 -8.01
N ALA A 144 -0.88 6.61 -7.34
CA ALA A 144 -0.89 7.23 -6.02
C ALA A 144 -0.98 6.22 -4.86
N ASP A 145 -1.61 5.07 -5.11
CA ASP A 145 -2.04 4.10 -4.12
C ASP A 145 -1.66 2.69 -4.60
N ASP A 146 -0.52 2.13 -4.18
CA ASP A 146 0.55 2.78 -3.39
C ASP A 146 1.95 2.62 -4.00
N LYS A 147 2.03 2.51 -5.33
CA LYS A 147 3.34 2.43 -6.01
C LYS A 147 4.14 3.73 -5.83
N ALA A 148 3.48 4.86 -5.62
CA ALA A 148 4.16 6.09 -5.23
C ALA A 148 4.79 6.00 -3.83
N GLY A 149 4.16 5.34 -2.85
CA GLY A 149 4.75 5.13 -1.53
C GLY A 149 6.04 4.32 -1.59
N ILE A 150 6.07 3.26 -2.41
CA ILE A 150 7.30 2.49 -2.70
C ILE A 150 8.39 3.41 -3.25
N MET A 151 8.07 4.20 -4.27
CA MET A 151 9.06 5.10 -4.90
C MET A 151 9.50 6.23 -3.96
N ALA A 152 8.62 6.72 -3.09
CA ALA A 152 8.95 7.73 -2.10
C ALA A 152 9.97 7.19 -1.08
N HIS A 153 9.77 5.95 -0.60
CA HIS A 153 10.71 5.29 0.30
C HIS A 153 12.07 5.04 -0.36
N LEU A 154 12.08 4.54 -1.60
CA LEU A 154 13.32 4.30 -2.36
C LEU A 154 14.08 5.60 -2.65
N ALA A 155 13.38 6.66 -3.07
CA ALA A 155 13.99 7.96 -3.35
C ALA A 155 14.55 8.61 -2.07
N ALA A 156 13.82 8.52 -0.96
CA ALA A 156 14.30 9.00 0.34
C ALA A 156 15.55 8.23 0.80
N TYR A 157 15.54 6.90 0.68
CA TYR A 157 16.69 6.06 0.99
C TYR A 157 17.90 6.40 0.13
N ALA A 158 17.71 6.57 -1.18
CA ALA A 158 18.79 6.94 -2.10
C ALA A 158 19.37 8.32 -1.77
N ALA A 159 18.52 9.32 -1.51
CA ALA A 159 18.97 10.69 -1.18
C ALA A 159 19.74 10.74 0.15
N VAL A 160 19.25 10.05 1.18
CA VAL A 160 19.93 9.96 2.48
C VAL A 160 21.24 9.19 2.34
N SER A 161 21.26 8.09 1.58
CA SER A 161 22.47 7.32 1.30
C SER A 161 23.52 8.13 0.54
N GLU A 162 23.12 8.93 -0.45
CA GLU A 162 24.04 9.81 -1.21
C GLU A 162 24.58 10.94 -0.31
N ALA A 163 23.73 11.57 0.50
CA ALA A 163 24.13 12.70 1.34
C ALA A 163 25.01 12.29 2.54
N LEU A 164 24.75 11.13 3.12
CA LEU A 164 25.40 10.68 4.37
C LEU A 164 26.39 9.52 4.16
N ASN A 165 26.48 8.95 2.96
CA ASN A 165 27.31 7.77 2.66
C ASN A 165 27.10 6.63 3.68
N GLU A 166 28.17 5.87 3.98
CA GLU A 166 28.13 4.80 4.98
C GLU A 166 27.94 5.31 6.42
N GLU A 167 28.08 6.62 6.67
CA GLU A 167 28.03 7.21 8.03
C GLU A 167 26.62 7.23 8.63
N PHE A 168 25.57 7.08 7.83
CA PHE A 168 24.18 7.07 8.33
C PHE A 168 23.97 6.00 9.40
N GLY A 169 24.57 4.82 9.22
CA GLY A 169 24.60 3.74 10.22
C GLY A 169 23.25 3.15 10.65
N LEU A 170 22.11 3.70 10.20
CA LEU A 170 20.79 3.18 10.59
C LEU A 170 20.45 1.89 9.86
N GLY A 171 19.73 1.02 10.55
CA GLY A 171 19.10 -0.13 9.92
C GLY A 171 17.90 0.33 9.09
N VAL A 172 17.70 -0.29 7.95
CA VAL A 172 16.53 -0.04 7.10
C VAL A 172 15.91 -1.38 6.73
N THR A 173 14.63 -1.53 7.01
CA THR A 173 13.83 -2.67 6.55
C THR A 173 12.76 -2.14 5.61
N PHE A 174 12.77 -2.57 4.36
CA PHE A 174 11.63 -2.37 3.47
C PHE A 174 10.68 -3.55 3.65
N PHE A 175 9.39 -3.26 3.81
CA PHE A 175 8.34 -4.26 3.80
C PHE A 175 7.22 -3.78 2.88
N PHE A 176 7.20 -4.32 1.67
CA PHE A 176 6.21 -3.98 0.66
C PHE A 176 5.27 -5.17 0.44
N GLU A 177 4.04 -5.08 0.94
CA GLU A 177 3.07 -6.16 0.81
C GLU A 177 2.37 -6.18 -0.55
N GLY A 178 1.72 -7.29 -0.86
CA GLY A 178 1.00 -7.49 -2.13
C GLY A 178 -0.41 -7.99 -1.92
N GLU A 179 -1.08 -7.59 -0.84
CA GLU A 179 -2.46 -7.99 -0.55
C GLU A 179 -3.26 -6.94 0.23
N GLU A 180 -2.78 -5.68 0.30
CA GLU A 180 -3.40 -4.61 1.10
C GLU A 180 -4.84 -4.40 0.67
N GLU A 181 -4.99 -4.26 -0.63
CA GLU A 181 -6.24 -3.86 -1.23
C GLU A 181 -7.26 -5.01 -1.05
N ALA A 182 -6.77 -6.25 -0.85
CA ALA A 182 -7.55 -7.49 -0.64
C ALA A 182 -7.96 -7.68 0.82
N GLY A 183 -7.68 -6.71 1.69
CA GLY A 183 -7.89 -6.77 3.14
C GLY A 183 -6.79 -7.52 3.90
N SER A 184 -5.62 -7.69 3.28
CA SER A 184 -4.41 -8.33 3.83
C SER A 184 -4.66 -9.64 4.61
N PRO A 185 -5.23 -10.68 3.96
CA PRO A 185 -5.70 -11.89 4.63
C PRO A 185 -4.59 -12.67 5.37
N THR A 186 -3.32 -12.51 4.99
CA THR A 186 -2.19 -13.19 5.63
C THR A 186 -1.32 -12.27 6.48
N PHE A 187 -1.57 -10.96 6.46
CA PHE A 187 -0.70 -9.95 7.09
C PHE A 187 -0.34 -10.26 8.53
N ARG A 188 -1.32 -10.55 9.38
CA ARG A 188 -1.07 -10.88 10.78
C ARG A 188 -0.14 -12.08 10.93
N ARG A 189 -0.42 -13.17 10.18
CA ARG A 189 0.41 -14.38 10.18
C ARG A 189 1.82 -14.09 9.66
N PHE A 190 1.93 -13.24 8.65
CA PHE A 190 3.21 -12.81 8.09
C PHE A 190 4.03 -12.06 9.13
N LEU A 191 3.44 -11.09 9.83
CA LEU A 191 4.09 -10.35 10.91
C LEU A 191 4.53 -11.26 12.07
N GLU A 192 3.70 -12.22 12.45
CA GLU A 192 4.02 -13.18 13.52
C GLU A 192 5.17 -14.13 13.11
N THR A 193 5.15 -14.60 11.85
CA THR A 193 6.12 -15.56 11.30
C THR A 193 7.48 -14.91 11.05
N HIS A 194 7.48 -13.69 10.49
CA HIS A 194 8.68 -12.94 10.12
C HIS A 194 9.03 -11.85 11.14
N ARG A 195 8.55 -11.98 12.39
CA ARG A 195 8.71 -10.96 13.46
C ARG A 195 10.14 -10.48 13.62
N GLU A 196 11.11 -11.38 13.62
CA GLU A 196 12.53 -11.04 13.78
C GLU A 196 13.11 -10.33 12.55
N LEU A 197 12.59 -10.65 11.36
CA LEU A 197 12.96 -9.98 10.12
C LEU A 197 12.42 -8.55 10.08
N LEU A 198 11.19 -8.34 10.58
CA LEU A 198 10.44 -7.07 10.53
C LEU A 198 10.62 -6.19 11.78
N ARG A 199 11.39 -6.63 12.77
CA ARG A 199 11.62 -5.84 14.00
C ARG A 199 12.30 -4.51 13.67
N ALA A 200 11.69 -3.42 14.13
CA ALA A 200 12.20 -2.06 13.96
C ALA A 200 11.86 -1.18 15.17
N ASP A 201 12.58 -0.08 15.32
CA ASP A 201 12.38 0.92 16.38
C ASP A 201 11.32 1.96 15.97
N VAL A 202 11.21 2.23 14.66
CA VAL A 202 10.22 3.15 14.06
C VAL A 202 9.66 2.51 12.79
N ILE A 203 8.35 2.71 12.56
CA ILE A 203 7.68 2.34 11.32
C ILE A 203 7.18 3.61 10.64
N VAL A 204 7.46 3.74 9.34
CA VAL A 204 6.93 4.79 8.47
C VAL A 204 6.10 4.14 7.39
N VAL A 205 4.82 4.49 7.33
CA VAL A 205 3.86 4.02 6.33
C VAL A 205 3.69 5.13 5.29
N ALA A 206 3.89 4.81 4.02
CA ALA A 206 3.74 5.77 2.91
C ALA A 206 2.41 5.65 2.18
N ASP A 207 1.35 5.27 2.89
CA ASP A 207 0.03 4.99 2.35
C ASP A 207 -1.03 5.88 3.03
N SER A 208 -0.90 7.19 2.82
CA SER A 208 -1.85 8.17 3.31
C SER A 208 -1.82 9.42 2.43
N SER A 209 -2.83 10.28 2.58
CA SER A 209 -2.96 11.48 1.77
C SER A 209 -2.84 12.76 2.61
N ASN A 210 -2.48 13.84 1.92
CA ASN A 210 -2.60 15.17 2.47
C ASN A 210 -4.07 15.58 2.53
N TRP A 211 -4.50 16.16 3.64
CA TRP A 211 -5.87 16.68 3.79
C TRP A 211 -6.17 17.85 2.83
N LYS A 212 -5.13 18.51 2.29
CA LYS A 212 -5.22 19.58 1.30
C LYS A 212 -3.97 19.63 0.41
N VAL A 213 -4.16 19.87 -0.89
CA VAL A 213 -3.06 20.09 -1.84
C VAL A 213 -2.14 21.22 -1.37
N GLY A 214 -0.82 20.97 -1.39
CA GLY A 214 0.19 21.93 -0.96
C GLY A 214 0.38 22.05 0.56
N VAL A 215 -0.42 21.33 1.36
CA VAL A 215 -0.25 21.28 2.83
C VAL A 215 0.12 19.86 3.23
N PRO A 216 1.38 19.60 3.62
CA PRO A 216 1.78 18.26 4.05
C PRO A 216 1.04 17.86 5.34
N ALA A 217 0.66 16.59 5.43
CA ALA A 217 0.04 16.00 6.60
C ALA A 217 0.94 14.92 7.22
N LEU A 218 0.91 14.80 8.54
CA LEU A 218 1.44 13.65 9.25
C LEU A 218 0.27 12.90 9.88
N THR A 219 -0.14 11.81 9.26
CA THR A 219 -1.21 10.95 9.76
C THR A 219 -0.67 10.05 10.86
N THR A 220 -1.20 10.19 12.08
CA THR A 220 -0.78 9.39 13.24
C THR A 220 -1.79 8.31 13.63
N SER A 221 -2.98 8.32 13.05
CA SER A 221 -4.02 7.33 13.31
C SER A 221 -4.99 7.21 12.13
N LEU A 222 -5.55 6.01 11.98
CA LEU A 222 -6.58 5.66 11.00
C LEU A 222 -7.81 5.09 11.71
N ARG A 223 -8.97 5.13 11.05
CA ARG A 223 -10.17 4.44 11.55
C ARG A 223 -10.04 2.95 11.29
N GLY A 224 -10.65 2.13 12.14
CA GLY A 224 -10.88 0.73 11.80
C GLY A 224 -12.03 0.57 10.80
N LEU A 225 -12.03 -0.55 10.10
CA LEU A 225 -13.09 -0.99 9.19
C LEU A 225 -13.70 -2.29 9.72
N VAL A 226 -15.03 -2.40 9.64
CA VAL A 226 -15.74 -3.69 9.77
C VAL A 226 -16.56 -3.83 8.50
N ASP A 227 -16.27 -4.88 7.74
CA ASP A 227 -17.03 -5.27 6.56
C ASP A 227 -17.79 -6.58 6.83
N GLY A 228 -18.90 -6.79 6.14
CA GLY A 228 -19.74 -7.96 6.35
C GLY A 228 -20.81 -8.12 5.27
N THR A 229 -21.11 -9.38 4.94
CA THR A 229 -22.16 -9.73 3.99
C THR A 229 -23.46 -10.08 4.73
N ILE A 230 -24.58 -9.49 4.31
CA ILE A 230 -25.92 -9.86 4.77
C ILE A 230 -26.59 -10.68 3.67
N GLU A 231 -26.76 -11.97 3.93
CA GLU A 231 -27.48 -12.87 3.02
C GLU A 231 -28.95 -12.97 3.44
N VAL A 232 -29.86 -12.71 2.49
CA VAL A 232 -31.31 -12.90 2.67
C VAL A 232 -31.76 -14.01 1.72
N GLN A 233 -32.00 -15.19 2.27
CA GLN A 233 -32.54 -16.33 1.53
C GLN A 233 -34.02 -16.52 1.92
N VAL A 234 -34.92 -16.50 0.93
CA VAL A 234 -36.36 -16.73 1.15
C VAL A 234 -36.83 -18.10 0.69
N LEU A 235 -36.20 -18.63 -0.36
CA LEU A 235 -36.54 -19.91 -0.96
C LEU A 235 -35.27 -20.75 -1.19
N GLU A 236 -35.45 -22.07 -1.24
CA GLU A 236 -34.36 -23.01 -1.54
C GLU A 236 -34.00 -23.07 -3.03
N HIS A 237 -34.87 -22.57 -3.92
CA HIS A 237 -34.64 -22.53 -5.36
C HIS A 237 -35.38 -21.35 -6.00
N ALA A 238 -34.97 -20.99 -7.23
CA ALA A 238 -35.61 -19.93 -8.00
C ALA A 238 -37.02 -20.35 -8.47
N VAL A 239 -37.99 -19.43 -8.36
CA VAL A 239 -39.37 -19.63 -8.81
C VAL A 239 -39.76 -18.59 -9.87
N HIS A 240 -40.70 -18.94 -10.74
CA HIS A 240 -41.17 -18.04 -11.79
C HIS A 240 -41.95 -16.84 -11.22
N SER A 241 -41.45 -15.63 -11.44
CA SER A 241 -41.99 -14.40 -10.83
C SER A 241 -43.47 -14.13 -11.15
N GLY A 242 -43.95 -14.51 -12.35
CA GLY A 242 -45.36 -14.36 -12.71
C GLY A 242 -46.31 -15.36 -12.01
N MET A 243 -45.81 -16.53 -11.60
CA MET A 243 -46.65 -17.55 -10.94
C MET A 243 -46.69 -17.37 -9.43
N PHE A 244 -45.59 -16.89 -8.85
CA PHE A 244 -45.41 -16.76 -7.40
C PHE A 244 -45.37 -15.31 -6.91
N GLY A 245 -45.47 -14.35 -7.82
CA GLY A 245 -45.56 -12.93 -7.51
C GLY A 245 -46.76 -12.65 -6.62
N GLY A 246 -46.51 -12.10 -5.43
CA GLY A 246 -47.51 -11.78 -4.41
C GLY A 246 -47.84 -12.90 -3.43
N ALA A 247 -47.58 -14.17 -3.77
CA ALA A 247 -47.77 -15.30 -2.86
C ALA A 247 -46.54 -15.54 -1.96
N VAL A 248 -45.35 -15.20 -2.47
CA VAL A 248 -44.08 -15.28 -1.74
C VAL A 248 -43.42 -13.90 -1.77
N LEU A 249 -42.91 -13.45 -0.63
CA LEU A 249 -42.06 -12.27 -0.56
C LEU A 249 -40.68 -12.64 -1.11
N ASP A 250 -40.14 -11.87 -2.04
CA ASP A 250 -38.79 -12.12 -2.55
C ASP A 250 -37.71 -11.53 -1.63
N ALA A 251 -36.48 -11.99 -1.80
CA ALA A 251 -35.34 -11.50 -1.01
C ALA A 251 -35.15 -9.98 -1.11
N PRO A 252 -35.28 -9.34 -2.29
CA PRO A 252 -35.23 -7.88 -2.39
C PRO A 252 -36.30 -7.16 -1.55
N THR A 253 -37.52 -7.70 -1.45
CA THR A 253 -38.59 -7.12 -0.63
C THR A 253 -38.31 -7.26 0.87
N LEU A 254 -37.70 -8.37 1.29
CA LEU A 254 -37.36 -8.62 2.69
C LEU A 254 -36.06 -7.94 3.12
N TYR A 255 -35.20 -7.56 2.18
CA TYR A 255 -34.01 -6.77 2.47
C TYR A 255 -34.46 -5.40 3.01
N PRO A 256 -33.98 -4.97 4.20
CA PRO A 256 -34.39 -3.70 4.77
C PRO A 256 -33.93 -2.54 3.87
N ALA A 257 -34.86 -1.99 3.08
CA ALA A 257 -34.64 -0.85 2.18
C ALA A 257 -34.51 0.50 2.93
N SER A 258 -33.77 0.53 4.04
CA SER A 258 -33.60 1.72 4.89
C SER A 258 -32.17 2.26 4.93
N SER A 259 -31.36 1.98 3.91
CA SER A 259 -30.23 2.85 3.60
C SER A 259 -30.76 4.00 2.74
N PRO A 260 -30.76 5.27 3.21
CA PRO A 260 -31.01 6.38 2.32
C PRO A 260 -30.02 6.31 1.15
N PRO A 261 -30.41 6.75 -0.07
CA PRO A 261 -29.46 6.80 -1.18
C PRO A 261 -28.23 7.56 -0.71
N CYS A 262 -27.06 6.93 -0.86
CA CYS A 262 -25.77 7.58 -0.64
C CYS A 262 -25.70 8.73 -1.64
N THR A 263 -26.11 9.92 -1.20
CA THR A 263 -25.85 11.14 -1.95
C THR A 263 -24.35 11.35 -1.80
N THR A 264 -23.61 11.04 -2.85
CA THR A 264 -22.27 11.58 -3.02
C THR A 264 -22.38 13.09 -2.81
N PRO A 265 -21.67 13.67 -1.83
CA PRO A 265 -21.59 15.12 -1.76
C PRO A 265 -20.95 15.54 -3.09
N THR A 266 -21.70 16.30 -3.89
CA THR A 266 -21.12 17.09 -4.97
C THR A 266 -19.87 17.75 -4.42
N ALA A 267 -18.72 17.39 -4.99
CA ALA A 267 -17.46 18.06 -4.69
C ALA A 267 -17.67 19.56 -4.88
N ALA A 268 -17.71 20.30 -3.77
CA ALA A 268 -17.51 21.72 -3.82
C ALA A 268 -16.04 21.93 -4.18
N SER A 269 -15.78 22.35 -5.43
CA SER A 269 -14.58 23.12 -5.76
C SER A 269 -14.45 24.26 -4.74
N PRO A 270 -13.24 24.60 -4.25
CA PRO A 270 -12.01 24.75 -5.03
C PRO A 270 -10.81 23.91 -4.57
#